data_AF-A0A7C7QWV8-F1
#
_entry.id   AF-A0A7C7QWV8-F1
#
_cell.length_a   1.000
_cell.length_b   1.000
_cell.length_c   1.000
_cell.angle_alpha   90.00
_cell.angle_beta   90.00
_cell.angle_gamma   90.00
#
_symmetry.space_group_name_H-M   'P 1'
#
loop_
_entity.id
_entity.type
_entity.pdbx_description
1 polymer ?
#
loop_
_entity_poly.entity_id
_entity_poly.type
_entity_poly.pdbx_seq_one_letter_code
_entity_poly.pdbx_strand_id
1 'polypeptide(L)'
;MASIGRAIVRVPKKVKKGQGFKVQLVIIHPMETGLRKDPKTGKKIPAHYITHVKIYLNNNLVTKINSSPGISKNPYFAVKMKAMESGTLKIVYEDNKGGKWEKAVNISVEG
;
A
#
# COMPACT_ATOMS: atom_id res chain seq x y z
N MET A 1 -11.46 -13.39 12.06
CA MET A 1 -10.67 -12.15 12.19
C MET A 1 -10.05 -11.85 10.84
N ALA A 2 -10.67 -10.95 10.09
CA ALA A 2 -10.45 -10.81 8.65
C ALA A 2 -9.16 -10.05 8.35
N SER A 3 -8.10 -10.75 7.93
CA SER A 3 -7.07 -10.33 6.95
C SER A 3 -6.56 -8.86 6.95
N ILE A 4 -6.64 -8.13 8.07
CA ILE A 4 -6.24 -6.73 8.17
C ILE A 4 -4.75 -6.63 7.91
N GLY A 5 -4.38 -5.77 6.96
CA GLY A 5 -2.99 -5.58 6.55
C GLY A 5 -2.51 -6.62 5.53
N ARG A 6 -3.39 -7.38 4.90
CA ARG A 6 -2.99 -8.15 3.71
C ARG A 6 -2.85 -7.20 2.52
N ALA A 7 -1.64 -7.03 1.99
CA ALA A 7 -1.41 -6.34 0.72
C ALA A 7 -1.40 -7.30 -0.48
N ILE A 8 -2.12 -6.90 -1.53
CA ILE A 8 -2.07 -7.48 -2.87
C ILE A 8 -1.29 -6.51 -3.74
N VAL A 9 -0.16 -6.96 -4.25
CA VAL A 9 0.70 -6.18 -5.14
C VAL A 9 0.62 -6.79 -6.52
N ARG A 10 0.26 -5.99 -7.52
CA ARG A 10 0.31 -6.37 -8.92
C ARG A 10 1.36 -5.54 -9.62
N VAL A 11 2.35 -6.24 -10.14
CA VAL A 11 3.39 -5.71 -10.99
C VAL A 11 3.55 -6.65 -12.18
N PRO A 12 3.85 -6.14 -13.38
CA PRO A 12 4.29 -6.99 -14.47
C PRO A 12 5.57 -7.71 -14.06
N LYS A 13 5.62 -9.03 -14.28
CA LYS A 13 6.81 -9.84 -13.97
C LYS A 13 8.00 -9.48 -14.86
N LYS A 14 7.72 -9.10 -16.11
CA LYS A 14 8.69 -8.72 -17.13
C LYS A 14 8.32 -7.36 -17.70
N VAL A 15 9.29 -6.44 -17.74
CA VAL A 15 9.13 -5.11 -18.35
C VAL A 15 10.35 -4.81 -19.19
N LYS A 16 10.18 -4.16 -20.35
CA LYS A 16 11.33 -3.73 -21.15
C LYS A 16 12.05 -2.57 -20.49
N LYS A 17 13.38 -2.55 -20.58
CA LYS A 17 14.19 -1.42 -20.10
C LYS A 17 13.71 -0.11 -20.75
N GLY A 18 13.49 0.92 -19.94
CA GLY A 18 12.98 2.23 -20.37
C GLY A 18 11.46 2.33 -20.51
N GLN A 19 10.72 1.21 -20.42
CA GLN A 19 9.26 1.23 -20.45
C GLN A 19 8.68 1.61 -19.08
N GLY A 20 7.64 2.44 -19.09
CA GLY A 20 6.87 2.76 -17.90
C GLY A 20 5.94 1.62 -17.52
N PHE A 21 5.97 1.16 -16.28
CA PHE A 21 5.04 0.19 -15.73
C PHE A 21 4.28 0.75 -14.53
N LYS A 22 3.16 0.10 -14.18
CA LYS A 22 2.33 0.45 -13.03
C LYS A 22 2.54 -0.57 -11.91
N VAL A 23 2.89 -0.08 -10.73
CA VAL A 23 2.83 -0.83 -9.48
C VAL A 23 1.46 -0.57 -8.87
N GLN A 24 0.63 -1.60 -8.80
CA GLN A 24 -0.68 -1.53 -8.17
C GLN A 24 -0.62 -2.20 -6.81
N LEU A 25 -1.09 -1.52 -5.77
CA LEU A 25 -1.11 -1.97 -4.39
C LEU A 25 -2.53 -1.84 -3.86
N VAL A 26 -3.13 -2.95 -3.46
CA VAL A 26 -4.40 -2.99 -2.72
C VAL A 26 -4.07 -3.46 -1.31
N ILE A 27 -4.40 -2.66 -0.30
CA ILE A 27 -4.23 -3.07 1.09
C ILE A 27 -5.61 -3.39 1.66
N ILE A 28 -5.80 -4.61 2.17
CA ILE A 28 -7.06 -4.99 2.82
C ILE A 28 -7.09 -4.34 4.19
N HIS A 29 -7.83 -3.25 4.31
CA HIS A 29 -7.92 -2.45 5.53
C HIS A 29 -9.31 -1.79 5.66
N PRO A 30 -9.91 -1.75 6.86
CA PRO A 30 -11.24 -1.18 7.09
C PRO A 30 -11.33 0.32 6.78
N MET A 31 -10.24 1.06 7.01
CA MET A 31 -10.17 2.52 6.81
C MET A 31 -11.32 3.26 7.52
N GLU A 32 -11.41 3.08 8.83
CA GLU A 32 -12.41 3.76 9.64
C GLU A 32 -12.01 5.23 9.82
N THR A 33 -12.90 6.14 9.44
CA THR A 33 -12.64 7.59 9.48
C THR A 33 -12.72 8.18 10.89
N GLY A 34 -13.32 7.45 11.82
CA GLY A 34 -13.57 7.91 13.18
C GLY A 34 -14.82 8.79 13.35
N LEU A 35 -15.52 9.09 12.25
CA LEU A 35 -16.73 9.91 12.24
C LEU A 35 -17.99 9.08 12.47
N ARG A 36 -17.91 7.76 12.27
CA ARG A 36 -19.05 6.86 12.44
C ARG A 36 -19.31 6.62 13.92
N LYS A 37 -20.57 6.76 14.32
CA LYS A 37 -21.05 6.37 15.64
C LYS A 37 -21.57 4.95 15.56
N ASP A 38 -21.25 4.16 16.57
CA ASP A 38 -21.82 2.83 16.72
C ASP A 38 -23.31 2.98 17.09
N PRO A 39 -24.24 2.42 16.29
CA PRO A 39 -25.67 2.61 16.50
C PRO A 39 -26.20 1.89 17.76
N LYS A 40 -25.45 0.95 18.34
CA LYS A 40 -25.84 0.22 19.56
C LYS A 40 -25.33 0.90 20.83
N THR A 41 -24.17 1.55 20.79
CA THR A 41 -23.54 2.14 21.97
C THR A 41 -23.49 3.67 21.96
N GLY A 42 -23.82 4.31 20.83
CA GLY A 42 -23.77 5.77 20.66
C GLY A 42 -22.34 6.36 20.65
N LYS A 43 -21.31 5.54 20.88
CA LYS A 43 -19.90 5.95 20.96
C LYS A 43 -19.31 6.15 19.56
N LYS A 44 -18.39 7.10 19.44
CA LYS A 44 -17.59 7.27 18.21
C LYS A 44 -16.66 6.08 18.06
N ILE A 45 -16.65 5.47 16.89
CA ILE A 45 -15.67 4.42 16.57
C ILE A 45 -14.31 5.13 16.41
N PRO A 46 -13.22 4.66 17.04
CA PRO A 46 -11.91 5.29 16.87
C PRO A 46 -11.44 5.13 15.43
N ALA A 47 -10.85 6.19 14.87
CA ALA A 47 -10.28 6.15 13.53
C ALA A 47 -9.26 5.01 13.40
N HIS A 48 -9.32 4.27 12.30
CA HIS A 48 -8.41 3.17 12.01
C HIS A 48 -8.07 3.18 10.53
N TYR A 49 -6.93 3.78 10.19
CA TYR A 49 -6.53 3.99 8.81
C TYR A 49 -5.02 3.82 8.65
N ILE A 50 -4.61 3.53 7.41
CA ILE A 50 -3.20 3.47 7.03
C ILE A 50 -2.65 4.89 6.99
N THR A 51 -1.55 5.14 7.68
CA THR A 51 -0.93 6.47 7.81
C THR A 51 0.16 6.68 6.76
N HIS A 52 1.04 5.69 6.59
CA HIS A 52 2.17 5.78 5.66
C HIS A 52 2.33 4.50 4.87
N VAL A 53 2.63 4.66 3.58
CA VAL A 53 3.06 3.60 2.67
C VAL A 53 4.37 4.03 2.03
N LYS A 54 5.41 3.21 2.13
CA LYS A 54 6.73 3.44 1.57
C LYS A 54 7.05 2.32 0.59
N ILE A 55 7.48 2.69 -0.60
CA ILE A 55 7.87 1.78 -1.67
C ILE A 55 9.36 1.94 -1.89
N TYR A 56 10.08 0.85 -1.73
CA TYR A 56 11.51 0.74 -1.93
C TYR A 56 11.79 -0.14 -3.15
N LEU A 57 12.79 0.20 -3.95
CA LEU A 57 13.33 -0.62 -5.03
C LEU A 57 14.81 -0.80 -4.75
N ASN A 58 15.28 -2.06 -4.62
CA ASN A 58 16.70 -2.34 -4.31
C ASN A 58 17.20 -1.55 -3.09
N ASN A 59 16.38 -1.48 -2.04
CA ASN A 59 16.57 -0.71 -0.80
C ASN A 59 16.52 0.83 -0.95
N ASN A 60 16.38 1.37 -2.15
CA ASN A 60 16.20 2.82 -2.35
C ASN A 60 14.74 3.19 -2.23
N LEU A 61 14.42 4.22 -1.43
CA LEU A 61 13.07 4.74 -1.30
C LEU A 61 12.66 5.40 -2.63
N VAL A 62 11.74 4.77 -3.36
CA VAL A 62 11.22 5.29 -4.64
C VAL A 62 10.06 6.24 -4.41
N THR A 63 9.18 5.88 -3.48
CA THR A 63 7.94 6.65 -3.25
C THR A 63 7.47 6.50 -1.82
N LYS A 64 6.99 7.60 -1.25
CA LYS A 64 6.28 7.64 0.03
C LYS A 64 4.90 8.24 -0.20
N ILE A 65 3.87 7.55 0.28
CA ILE A 65 2.48 7.97 0.22
C ILE A 65 2.02 8.18 1.66
N ASN A 66 1.56 9.39 1.96
CA ASN A 66 0.90 9.69 3.23
C ASN A 66 -0.60 9.57 2.99
N SER A 67 -1.22 8.70 3.77
CA SER A 67 -2.64 8.40 3.69
C SER A 67 -3.37 9.03 4.88
N SER A 68 -4.62 9.40 4.65
CA SER A 68 -5.46 10.10 5.62
C SER A 68 -6.73 9.29 5.91
N PRO A 69 -7.45 9.57 6.99
CA PRO A 69 -8.71 8.89 7.29
C PRO A 69 -9.79 9.10 6.22
N GLY A 70 -9.58 9.99 5.24
CA GLY A 70 -10.50 10.20 4.12
C GLY A 70 -10.42 9.16 3.00
N ILE A 71 -9.50 8.18 3.09
CA ILE A 71 -9.36 7.14 2.07
C ILE A 71 -10.36 6.01 2.31
N SER A 72 -11.01 5.54 1.24
CA SER A 72 -11.99 4.45 1.27
C SER A 72 -11.42 3.11 1.75
N LYS A 73 -12.32 2.25 2.24
CA LYS A 73 -12.04 0.84 2.57
C LYS A 73 -11.29 0.15 1.42
N ASN A 74 -10.33 -0.70 1.78
CA ASN A 74 -9.43 -1.38 0.84
C ASN A 74 -8.67 -0.40 -0.08
N PRO A 75 -7.80 0.45 0.48
CA PRO A 75 -7.14 1.50 -0.28
C PRO A 75 -6.33 0.92 -1.43
N TYR A 76 -6.56 1.49 -2.61
CA TYR A 76 -5.86 1.16 -3.85
C TYR A 76 -4.89 2.29 -4.20
N PHE A 77 -3.61 1.94 -4.31
CA PHE A 77 -2.54 2.84 -4.72
C PHE A 77 -1.97 2.35 -6.06
N ALA A 78 -1.79 3.25 -7.01
CA ALA A 78 -1.16 2.96 -8.28
C ALA A 78 -0.04 3.96 -8.55
N VAL A 79 1.19 3.46 -8.65
CA VAL A 79 2.37 4.28 -8.94
C VAL A 79 2.91 3.89 -10.30
N LYS A 80 3.12 4.88 -11.17
CA LYS A 80 3.84 4.68 -12.44
C LYS A 80 5.32 4.89 -12.19
N MET A 81 6.14 3.93 -12.61
CA MET A 81 7.60 4.05 -12.56
C MET A 81 8.21 3.47 -13.83
N LYS A 82 9.42 3.92 -14.17
CA LYS A 82 10.16 3.40 -15.33
C LYS A 82 11.01 2.21 -14.90
N ALA A 83 10.92 1.12 -15.64
CA ALA A 83 11.78 -0.04 -15.46
C ALA A 83 13.17 0.26 -16.02
N MET A 84 14.07 0.77 -15.16
CA MET A 84 15.47 0.95 -15.51
C MET A 84 16.29 -0.28 -15.17
N GLU A 85 15.97 -0.93 -14.05
CA GLU A 85 16.74 -2.05 -13.49
C GLU A 85 15.80 -3.11 -12.90
N SER A 86 16.22 -4.37 -12.99
CA SER A 86 15.63 -5.48 -12.27
C SER A 86 15.86 -5.33 -10.77
N GLY A 87 14.94 -5.83 -9.96
CA GLY A 87 15.08 -5.67 -8.52
C GLY A 87 13.95 -6.20 -7.67
N THR A 88 14.08 -5.97 -6.37
CA THR A 88 13.04 -6.27 -5.38
C THR A 88 12.34 -4.98 -4.99
N LEU A 89 11.03 -4.93 -5.27
CA LEU A 89 10.13 -3.89 -4.78
C LEU A 89 9.64 -4.29 -3.39
N LYS A 90 10.08 -3.57 -2.37
CA LYS A 90 9.64 -3.74 -0.98
C LYS A 90 8.68 -2.62 -0.63
N ILE A 91 7.46 -2.98 -0.25
CA ILE A 91 6.40 -2.05 0.14
C ILE A 91 6.17 -2.22 1.64
N VAL A 92 6.34 -1.16 2.40
CA VAL A 92 6.16 -1.12 3.85
C VAL A 92 5.01 -0.16 4.15
N TYR A 93 4.05 -0.58 4.95
CA TYR A 93 2.91 0.25 5.31
C TYR A 93 2.54 0.08 6.77
N GLU A 94 2.07 1.16 7.36
CA GLU A 94 1.70 1.22 8.77
C GLU A 94 0.36 1.91 8.98
N ASP A 95 -0.34 1.52 10.03
CA ASP A 95 -1.60 2.12 10.46
C ASP A 95 -1.43 2.98 11.71
N ASN A 96 -2.48 3.71 12.07
CA ASN A 96 -2.51 4.56 13.25
C ASN A 96 -2.70 3.79 14.58
N LYS A 97 -2.92 2.47 14.54
CA LYS A 97 -3.07 1.60 15.71
C LYS A 97 -1.81 0.77 16.00
N GLY A 98 -0.70 1.07 15.33
CA GLY A 98 0.58 0.40 15.50
C GLY A 98 0.77 -0.86 14.64
N GLY A 99 -0.19 -1.19 13.78
CA GLY A 99 -0.07 -2.22 12.76
C GLY A 99 0.98 -1.84 11.74
N LYS A 100 1.94 -2.74 11.50
CA LYS A 100 3.00 -2.58 10.51
C LYS A 100 3.09 -3.83 9.68
N TRP A 101 3.17 -3.66 8.38
CA TRP A 101 3.25 -4.76 7.43
C TRP A 101 4.22 -4.43 6.32
N GLU A 102 4.75 -5.49 5.72
CA GLU A 102 5.62 -5.38 4.58
C GLU A 102 5.27 -6.43 3.51
N LYS A 103 5.54 -6.07 2.26
CA LYS A 103 5.34 -6.94 1.10
C LYS A 103 6.47 -6.73 0.11
N ALA A 104 7.19 -7.81 -0.21
CA ALA A 104 8.19 -7.80 -1.26
C ALA A 104 7.65 -8.48 -2.53
N VAL A 105 7.96 -7.90 -3.70
CA VAL A 105 7.75 -8.51 -5.02
C VAL A 105 8.98 -8.28 -5.87
N ASN A 106 9.35 -9.29 -6.66
CA ASN A 106 10.48 -9.17 -7.59
C ASN A 106 9.97 -8.72 -8.95
N ILE A 107 10.73 -7.83 -9.59
CA ILE A 107 10.50 -7.39 -10.96
C ILE A 107 11.75 -7.66 -11.78
N SER A 108 11.55 -8.21 -12.98
CA SER A 108 12.62 -8.44 -13.94
C SER A 108 12.45 -7.48 -15.12
N VAL A 109 13.51 -6.74 -15.38
CA VAL A 109 13.63 -5.85 -16.53
C VAL A 109 14.45 -6.56 -17.59
N GLU A 110 13.81 -6.87 -18.72
CA GLU A 110 14.48 -7.40 -19.91
C GLU A 110 15.01 -6.20 -20.71
N GLY A 111 16.32 -6.17 -20.89
CA GLY A 111 17.04 -5.19 -21.71
C GLY A 111 17.16 -5.67 -23.15
#